data_AF-A0AAN8D8U8-F1
#
_entry.id   AF-A0AAN8D8U8-F1
#
_cell.length_a   1.000
_cell.length_b   1.000
_cell.length_c   1.000
_cell.angle_alpha   90.00
_cell.angle_beta   90.00
_cell.angle_gamma   90.00
#
_symmetry.space_group_name_H-M   'P 1'
#
loop_
_entity.id
_entity.type
_entity.pdbx_description
1 polymer ?
#
loop_
_entity_poly.entity_id
_entity_poly.type
_entity_poly.pdbx_seq_one_letter_code
_entity_poly.pdbx_strand_id
1 'polypeptide(L)'
;MANLGFKDINLERFMHGGANVTGFQLVDFSNPMVIKLMQRWNKLDQREYPGSDAPPKYTSALTYDGVMVMAEAFRNLRRQKVDISRRGNAGDCLANPAAPWNQGIDMERTLKQVRLQGLTGNVQFDHYGRRVNYTMDVFELKNNGPRRIGYWNDADKLVLIQDSPLHPNDTSGIENRTVVVTTIMPLMRNPILRN
;
A
#
# COMPACT_ATOMS: atom_id res chain seq x y z
N MET A 1 -9.28 -8.11 -5.33
CA MET A 1 -8.35 -6.96 -5.49
C MET A 1 -7.64 -6.77 -4.15
N ALA A 2 -6.31 -6.77 -4.13
CA ALA A 2 -5.55 -6.43 -2.92
C ALA A 2 -5.34 -4.90 -2.89
N ASN A 3 -5.71 -4.25 -1.80
CA ASN A 3 -5.51 -2.81 -1.57
C ASN A 3 -4.30 -2.61 -0.63
N LEU A 4 -3.44 -1.64 -0.93
CA LEU A 4 -2.26 -1.26 -0.13
C LEU A 4 -2.51 -0.03 0.77
N GLY A 5 -3.74 0.47 0.81
CA GLY A 5 -4.19 1.50 1.74
C GLY A 5 -5.30 0.96 2.63
N PHE A 6 -4.96 0.20 3.68
CA PHE A 6 -5.92 -0.29 4.67
C PHE A 6 -6.77 0.83 5.28
N LYS A 7 -6.14 1.98 5.53
CA LYS A 7 -6.79 3.18 6.08
C LYS A 7 -7.49 4.04 5.03
N ASP A 8 -7.43 3.67 3.75
CA ASP A 8 -8.09 4.40 2.66
C ASP A 8 -9.56 3.97 2.48
N ILE A 9 -9.99 2.91 3.16
CA ILE A 9 -11.35 2.36 3.09
C ILE A 9 -12.05 2.61 4.43
N ASN A 10 -13.34 2.96 4.39
CA ASN A 10 -14.16 2.97 5.61
C ASN A 10 -14.45 1.51 6.04
N LEU A 11 -13.87 1.11 7.18
CA LEU A 11 -14.01 -0.22 7.77
C LEU A 11 -14.93 -0.26 9.00
N GLU A 12 -15.58 0.84 9.37
CA GLU A 12 -16.41 0.96 10.58
C GLU A 12 -17.50 -0.11 10.65
N ARG A 13 -18.13 -0.42 9.52
CA ARG A 13 -19.19 -1.44 9.42
C ARG A 13 -18.70 -2.86 9.76
N PHE A 14 -17.42 -3.13 9.62
CA PHE A 14 -16.82 -4.44 9.88
C PHE A 14 -16.28 -4.58 11.30
N MET A 15 -16.14 -3.47 12.05
CA MET A 15 -15.62 -3.48 13.42
C MET A 15 -16.49 -4.29 14.40
N HIS A 16 -17.79 -4.41 14.12
CA HIS A 16 -18.75 -5.13 14.97
C HIS A 16 -19.42 -6.32 14.27
N GLY A 17 -18.98 -6.65 13.04
CA GLY A 17 -19.61 -7.70 12.23
C GLY A 17 -19.16 -9.12 12.55
N GLY A 18 -18.14 -9.29 13.41
CA GLY A 18 -17.57 -10.60 13.75
C GLY A 18 -16.63 -11.20 12.69
N ALA A 19 -16.45 -10.53 11.55
CA ALA A 19 -15.49 -10.93 10.52
C ALA A 19 -14.09 -10.38 10.83
N ASN A 20 -13.07 -11.24 10.72
CA ASN A 20 -11.68 -10.80 10.81
C ASN A 20 -11.26 -10.10 9.50
N VAL A 21 -10.83 -8.85 9.60
CA VAL A 21 -10.36 -8.06 8.46
C VAL A 21 -8.88 -7.75 8.62
N THR A 22 -8.08 -8.20 7.67
CA THR A 22 -6.64 -7.93 7.60
C THR A 22 -6.27 -7.32 6.25
N GLY A 23 -5.23 -6.51 6.20
CA GLY A 23 -4.72 -5.98 4.95
C GLY A 23 -3.42 -5.22 5.10
N PHE A 24 -3.03 -4.51 4.05
CA PHE A 24 -1.74 -3.86 3.94
C PHE A 24 -1.87 -2.34 3.96
N GLN A 25 -0.89 -1.68 4.55
CA GLN A 25 -0.76 -0.24 4.55
C GLN A 25 0.65 0.13 4.08
N LEU A 26 0.74 0.73 2.89
CA LEU A 26 2.01 1.17 2.30
C LEU A 26 2.49 2.50 2.88
N VAL A 27 1.56 3.41 3.20
CA VAL A 27 1.90 4.73 3.74
C VAL A 27 1.89 4.67 5.26
N ASP A 28 3.06 4.88 5.87
CA ASP A 28 3.21 5.03 7.31
C ASP A 28 2.89 6.47 7.74
N PHE A 29 1.71 6.66 8.33
CA PHE A 29 1.27 7.96 8.83
C PHE A 29 2.01 8.43 10.10
N SER A 30 2.86 7.60 10.70
CA SER A 30 3.76 8.01 11.78
C SER A 30 5.09 8.58 11.26
N ASN A 31 5.39 8.40 9.97
CA ASN A 31 6.60 8.93 9.36
C ASN A 31 6.59 10.49 9.39
N PRO A 32 7.66 11.15 9.89
CA PRO A 32 7.73 12.61 9.94
C PRO A 32 7.51 13.32 8.60
N MET A 33 7.93 12.71 7.48
CA MET A 33 7.69 13.25 6.14
C MET A 33 6.20 13.25 5.80
N VAL A 34 5.50 12.17 6.12
CA VAL A 34 4.05 12.04 5.91
C VAL A 34 3.29 12.99 6.83
N ILE A 35 3.69 13.10 8.10
CA ILE A 35 3.10 14.07 9.05
C ILE A 35 3.23 15.49 8.51
N LYS A 36 4.41 15.87 8.01
CA LYS A 36 4.64 17.20 7.42
C LYS A 36 3.79 17.43 6.18
N LEU A 37 3.63 16.41 5.33
CA LEU A 37 2.71 16.50 4.19
C LEU A 37 1.28 16.72 4.67
N MET A 38 0.80 15.96 5.66
CA MET A 38 -0.55 16.07 6.19
C MET A 38 -0.85 17.47 6.74
N GLN A 39 0.11 18.10 7.41
CA GLN A 39 -0.02 19.49 7.88
C GLN A 39 -0.24 20.49 6.74
N ARG A 40 0.32 20.23 5.55
CA ARG A 40 0.10 21.04 4.35
C ARG A 40 -1.18 20.63 3.63
N TRP A 41 -1.43 19.34 3.51
CA TRP A 41 -2.59 18.75 2.84
C TRP A 41 -3.90 19.24 3.44
N ASN A 42 -3.99 19.27 4.77
CA ASN A 42 -5.17 19.73 5.51
C ASN A 42 -5.45 21.24 5.35
N LYS A 43 -4.55 21.99 4.70
CA LYS A 43 -4.70 23.44 4.45
C LYS A 43 -4.96 23.75 2.97
N LEU A 44 -5.07 22.73 2.11
CA LEU A 44 -5.35 22.92 0.69
C LEU A 44 -6.79 23.42 0.49
N ASP A 45 -6.97 24.33 -0.47
CA ASP A 45 -8.31 24.72 -0.92
C ASP A 45 -8.90 23.60 -1.76
N GLN A 46 -10.06 23.08 -1.36
CA GLN A 46 -10.76 22.01 -2.07
C GLN A 46 -11.20 22.42 -3.48
N ARG A 47 -11.35 23.72 -3.75
CA ARG A 47 -11.68 24.22 -5.09
C ARG A 47 -10.53 24.03 -6.07
N GLU A 48 -9.30 24.18 -5.58
CA GLU A 48 -8.08 23.97 -6.38
C GLU A 48 -7.63 22.51 -6.35
N TYR A 49 -7.79 21.84 -5.21
CA TYR A 49 -7.40 20.45 -4.97
C TYR A 49 -8.60 19.61 -4.49
N PRO A 50 -9.48 19.16 -5.40
CA PRO A 50 -10.62 18.30 -5.04
C PRO A 50 -10.17 17.00 -4.34
N GLY A 51 -10.88 16.59 -3.29
CA GLY A 51 -10.58 15.37 -2.51
C GLY A 51 -9.45 15.53 -1.49
N SER A 52 -9.08 16.77 -1.16
CA SER A 52 -8.11 17.10 -0.10
C SER A 52 -8.71 17.13 1.32
N ASP A 53 -9.99 16.81 1.46
CA ASP A 53 -10.74 16.71 2.71
C ASP A 53 -10.47 15.43 3.52
N ALA A 54 -9.88 14.42 2.89
CA ALA A 54 -9.41 13.19 3.51
C ALA A 54 -7.90 13.02 3.31
N PRO A 55 -7.22 12.20 4.13
CA PRO A 55 -5.83 11.84 3.87
C PRO A 55 -5.62 11.30 2.45
N PRO A 56 -4.47 11.59 1.82
CA PRO A 56 -4.20 11.14 0.46
C PRO A 56 -4.16 9.61 0.42
N LYS A 57 -4.84 9.04 -0.59
CA LYS A 57 -4.80 7.60 -0.87
C LYS A 57 -3.37 7.14 -1.15
N TYR A 58 -3.09 5.85 -0.97
CA TYR A 58 -1.77 5.28 -1.28
C TYR A 58 -1.36 5.53 -2.74
N THR A 59 -2.31 5.58 -3.67
CA THR A 59 -2.05 5.93 -5.07
C THR A 59 -1.59 7.37 -5.24
N SER A 60 -2.16 8.31 -4.48
CA SER A 60 -1.71 9.71 -4.47
C SER A 60 -0.32 9.85 -3.86
N ALA A 61 -0.01 9.07 -2.82
CA ALA A 61 1.33 9.02 -2.25
C ALA A 61 2.37 8.47 -3.25
N LEU A 62 2.02 7.41 -4.01
CA LEU A 62 2.85 6.89 -5.09
C LEU A 62 3.07 7.93 -6.22
N THR A 63 2.03 8.69 -6.58
CA THR A 63 2.14 9.77 -7.58
C THR A 63 3.10 10.86 -7.10
N TYR A 64 3.01 11.25 -5.84
CA TYR A 64 3.90 12.24 -5.24
C TYR A 64 5.36 11.77 -5.27
N ASP A 65 5.62 10.53 -4.85
CA ASP A 65 6.94 9.92 -4.91
C ASP A 65 7.45 9.78 -6.36
N GLY A 66 6.56 9.48 -7.30
CA GLY A 66 6.87 9.41 -8.74
C GLY A 66 7.39 10.73 -9.31
N VAL A 67 6.80 11.87 -8.90
CA VAL A 67 7.31 13.20 -9.26
C VAL A 67 8.71 13.43 -8.68
N MET A 68 8.95 13.01 -7.44
CA MET A 68 10.29 13.11 -6.83
C MET A 68 11.32 12.25 -7.57
N VAL A 69 10.96 11.02 -7.97
CA VAL A 69 11.84 10.14 -8.76
C VAL A 69 12.19 10.78 -10.10
N MET A 70 11.19 11.32 -10.82
CA MET A 70 11.45 12.00 -12.10
C MET A 70 12.36 13.22 -11.92
N ALA A 71 12.10 14.05 -10.92
CA ALA A 71 12.92 15.23 -10.64
C ALA A 71 14.38 14.85 -10.31
N GLU A 72 14.57 13.83 -9.49
CA GLU A 72 15.90 13.34 -9.12
C GLU A 72 16.63 12.69 -10.30
N ALA A 73 15.91 11.97 -11.17
CA ALA A 73 16.49 11.41 -12.40
C ALA A 73 17.00 12.52 -13.33
N PHE A 74 16.21 13.56 -13.60
CA PHE A 74 16.66 14.69 -14.43
C PHE A 74 17.82 15.46 -13.78
N ARG A 75 17.82 15.61 -12.46
CA ARG A 75 18.95 16.19 -11.72
C ARG A 75 20.23 15.36 -11.92
N ASN A 76 20.14 14.04 -11.91
CA ASN A 76 21.26 13.13 -12.12
C ASN A 76 21.77 13.15 -13.57
N LEU A 77 20.88 13.13 -14.57
CA LEU A 77 21.24 13.29 -15.99
C LEU A 77 22.04 14.58 -16.22
N ARG A 78 21.56 15.70 -15.65
CA ARG A 78 22.26 16.98 -15.72
C ARG A 78 23.63 16.93 -15.05
N ARG A 79 23.75 16.30 -13.88
CA ARG A 79 25.04 16.14 -13.17
C ARG A 79 26.04 15.31 -13.97
N GLN A 80 25.57 14.29 -14.67
CA GLN A 80 26.37 13.43 -15.55
C GLN A 80 26.67 14.08 -16.90
N LYS A 81 26.14 15.29 -17.17
CA LYS A 81 26.28 16.02 -18.45
C LYS A 81 25.74 15.21 -19.64
N VAL A 82 24.70 14.41 -19.43
CA VAL A 82 23.99 13.70 -20.50
C VAL A 82 23.07 14.69 -21.21
N ASP A 83 23.33 14.94 -22.49
CA ASP A 83 22.45 15.74 -23.33
C ASP A 83 21.24 14.91 -23.77
N ILE A 84 20.07 15.26 -23.23
CA ILE A 84 18.77 14.65 -23.56
C ILE A 84 17.97 15.52 -24.54
N SER A 85 18.60 16.51 -25.17
CA SER A 85 17.94 17.31 -26.20
C SER A 85 17.64 16.45 -27.42
N ARG A 86 16.35 16.36 -27.78
CA ARG A 86 15.94 15.67 -29.00
C ARG A 86 16.22 16.55 -30.21
N ARG A 87 17.05 16.07 -31.13
CA ARG A 87 17.29 16.74 -32.42
C ARG A 87 16.16 16.39 -33.39
N GLY A 88 15.20 17.30 -33.54
CA GLY A 88 14.08 17.17 -34.47
C GLY A 88 12.82 16.52 -33.88
N ASN A 89 11.77 16.45 -34.71
CA ASN A 89 10.47 15.92 -34.33
C ASN A 89 10.51 14.39 -34.24
N ALA A 90 9.59 13.82 -33.45
CA ALA A 90 9.56 12.37 -33.23
C ALA A 90 9.13 11.55 -34.45
N GLY A 91 8.51 12.19 -35.45
CA GLY A 91 7.83 11.50 -36.54
C GLY A 91 6.51 10.89 -36.08
N ASP A 92 5.93 10.06 -36.94
CA ASP A 92 4.72 9.29 -36.66
C ASP A 92 5.07 8.06 -35.81
N CYS A 93 4.24 7.74 -34.81
CA CYS A 93 4.39 6.50 -34.03
C CYS A 93 4.14 5.24 -34.87
N LEU A 94 3.52 5.37 -36.05
CA LEU A 94 3.31 4.30 -37.03
C LEU A 94 4.40 4.19 -38.09
N ALA A 95 5.49 4.97 -37.98
CA ALA A 95 6.61 4.87 -38.90
C ALA A 95 7.16 3.43 -38.98
N ASN A 96 7.49 2.98 -40.19
CA ASN A 96 8.01 1.63 -40.43
C ASN A 96 9.29 1.67 -41.30
N PRO A 97 10.47 1.39 -40.72
CA PRO A 97 10.69 1.04 -39.32
C PRO A 97 10.56 2.25 -38.39
N ALA A 98 10.06 2.03 -37.17
CA ALA A 98 10.08 3.03 -36.13
C ALA A 98 11.53 3.32 -35.73
N ALA A 99 11.90 4.60 -35.59
CA ALA A 99 13.24 5.01 -35.19
C ALA A 99 13.29 5.30 -33.68
N PRO A 100 13.90 4.42 -32.85
CA PRO A 100 14.00 4.66 -31.41
C PRO A 100 14.88 5.87 -31.10
N TRP A 101 14.57 6.55 -30.00
CA TRP A 101 15.37 7.66 -29.51
C TRP A 101 16.46 7.15 -28.54
N ASN A 102 17.72 7.18 -28.97
CA ASN A 102 18.84 6.56 -28.25
C ASN A 102 19.01 7.06 -26.80
N GLN A 103 18.80 8.35 -26.54
CA GLN A 103 18.91 8.92 -25.19
C GLN A 103 17.84 8.39 -24.21
N GLY A 104 16.77 7.74 -24.71
CA GLY A 104 15.79 7.06 -23.89
C GLY A 104 16.41 5.97 -23.01
N ILE A 105 17.49 5.33 -23.46
CA ILE A 105 18.20 4.29 -22.71
C ILE A 105 18.90 4.89 -21.47
N ASP A 106 19.56 6.04 -21.63
CA ASP A 106 20.21 6.72 -20.52
C ASP A 106 19.19 7.28 -19.52
N MET A 107 18.04 7.76 -20.03
CA MET A 107 16.93 8.20 -19.19
C MET A 107 16.35 7.05 -18.36
N GLU A 108 16.05 5.91 -18.98
CA GLU A 108 15.57 4.70 -18.30
C GLU A 108 16.58 4.23 -17.24
N ARG A 109 17.87 4.13 -17.62
CA ARG A 109 18.94 3.72 -16.70
C ARG A 109 19.00 4.66 -15.49
N THR A 110 18.90 5.97 -15.72
CA THR A 110 18.99 6.96 -14.64
C THR A 110 17.79 6.89 -13.71
N LEU A 111 16.58 6.70 -14.25
CA LEU A 111 15.36 6.47 -13.46
C LEU A 111 15.51 5.25 -12.55
N LYS A 112 15.99 4.12 -13.08
CA LYS A 112 16.19 2.88 -12.30
C LYS A 112 17.27 3.00 -11.22
N GLN A 113 18.21 3.94 -11.38
CA GLN A 113 19.28 4.20 -10.41
C GLN A 113 18.86 5.15 -9.27
N VAL A 114 17.69 5.81 -9.37
CA VAL A 114 17.20 6.70 -8.31
C VAL A 114 16.96 5.91 -7.03
N ARG A 115 17.47 6.46 -5.92
CA ARG A 115 17.20 5.99 -4.55
C ARG A 115 16.83 7.19 -3.70
N LEU A 116 15.64 7.17 -3.11
CA LEU A 116 15.17 8.25 -2.24
C LEU A 116 14.26 7.72 -1.13
N GLN A 117 14.06 8.54 -0.10
CA GLN A 117 13.00 8.33 0.89
C GLN A 117 11.81 9.20 0.50
N GLY A 118 10.65 8.56 0.31
CA GLY A 118 9.39 9.19 -0.04
C GLY A 118 8.30 8.93 1.00
N LEU A 119 7.06 9.28 0.65
CA LEU A 119 5.88 9.03 1.49
C LEU A 119 5.60 7.54 1.67
N THR A 120 5.99 6.74 0.69
CA THR A 120 5.85 5.28 0.72
C THR A 120 7.11 4.59 1.24
N GLY A 121 7.95 5.30 2.01
CA GLY A 121 9.21 4.79 2.54
C GLY A 121 10.33 4.77 1.50
N ASN A 122 11.17 3.74 1.54
CA ASN A 122 12.30 3.62 0.63
C ASN A 122 11.82 3.38 -0.81
N VAL A 123 12.28 4.21 -1.75
CA VAL A 123 11.98 4.10 -3.18
C VAL A 123 13.27 3.73 -3.91
N GLN A 124 13.30 2.50 -4.43
CA GLN A 124 14.41 1.97 -5.21
C GLN A 124 13.85 0.97 -6.24
N PHE A 125 14.55 0.83 -7.36
CA PHE A 125 14.15 -0.06 -8.45
C PHE A 125 15.22 -1.12 -8.74
N ASP A 126 14.78 -2.27 -9.25
CA ASP A 126 15.65 -3.28 -9.83
C ASP A 126 15.97 -2.97 -11.31
N HIS A 127 16.73 -3.86 -11.96
CA HIS A 127 17.07 -3.71 -13.38
C HIS A 127 15.85 -3.74 -14.32
N TYR A 128 14.72 -4.28 -13.88
CA TYR A 128 13.46 -4.31 -14.64
C TYR A 128 12.54 -3.12 -14.33
N GLY A 129 12.92 -2.22 -13.41
CA GLY A 129 12.07 -1.12 -12.98
C GLY A 129 11.03 -1.50 -11.92
N ARG A 130 11.12 -2.70 -11.33
CA ARG A 130 10.25 -3.11 -10.22
C ARG A 130 10.75 -2.51 -8.93
N ARG A 131 9.83 -2.09 -8.06
CA ARG A 131 10.18 -1.58 -6.74
C ARG A 131 10.76 -2.72 -5.89
N VAL A 132 11.87 -2.46 -5.21
CA VAL A 132 12.53 -3.41 -4.31
C VAL A 132 12.95 -2.71 -3.02
N ASN A 133 13.27 -3.47 -1.97
CA ASN A 133 13.63 -2.90 -0.66
C ASN A 133 12.57 -1.92 -0.12
N TYR A 134 11.31 -2.30 -0.29
CA TYR A 134 10.14 -1.60 0.26
C TYR A 134 9.63 -2.38 1.47
N THR A 135 8.89 -1.68 2.33
CA THR A 135 8.24 -2.27 3.50
C THR A 135 6.78 -1.89 3.47
N MET A 136 5.89 -2.84 3.74
CA MET A 136 4.46 -2.59 3.92
C MET A 136 4.05 -3.03 5.31
N ASP A 137 3.25 -2.23 5.99
CA ASP A 137 2.71 -2.62 7.27
C ASP A 137 1.54 -3.58 7.07
N VAL A 138 1.42 -4.54 7.98
CA VAL A 138 0.29 -5.45 8.05
C VAL A 138 -0.63 -4.98 9.17
N PHE A 139 -1.89 -4.74 8.82
CA PHE A 139 -2.92 -4.25 9.72
C PHE A 139 -4.01 -5.29 9.92
N GLU A 140 -4.56 -5.30 11.12
CA GLU A 140 -5.77 -6.03 11.50
C GLU A 140 -6.79 -5.04 12.05
N LEU A 141 -8.06 -5.23 11.69
CA LEU A 141 -9.17 -4.50 12.29
C LEU A 141 -9.58 -5.17 13.60
N LYS A 142 -9.52 -4.41 14.69
CA LYS A 142 -10.08 -4.79 16.00
C LYS A 142 -11.26 -3.90 16.35
N ASN A 143 -11.95 -4.24 17.44
CA ASN A 143 -13.10 -3.47 17.94
C ASN A 143 -12.73 -2.02 18.31
N ASN A 144 -11.45 -1.74 18.61
CA ASN A 144 -10.92 -0.41 18.89
C ASN A 144 -10.26 0.27 17.69
N GLY A 145 -10.37 -0.32 16.49
CA GLY A 145 -9.89 0.24 15.23
C GLY A 145 -8.72 -0.53 14.60
N PRO A 146 -8.12 0.02 13.53
CA PRO A 146 -6.97 -0.56 12.84
C PRO A 146 -5.74 -0.64 13.73
N ARG A 147 -5.19 -1.84 13.91
CA ARG A 147 -3.96 -2.10 14.65
C ARG A 147 -2.89 -2.67 13.72
N ARG A 148 -1.69 -2.11 13.76
CA ARG A 148 -0.52 -2.69 13.09
C ARG A 148 -0.11 -3.96 13.84
N ILE A 149 -0.01 -5.08 13.12
CA ILE A 149 0.36 -6.40 13.69
C ILE A 149 1.71 -6.89 13.19
N GLY A 150 2.32 -6.21 12.23
CA GLY A 150 3.57 -6.62 11.63
C GLY A 150 3.96 -5.75 10.45
N TYR A 151 5.00 -6.20 9.75
CA TYR A 151 5.40 -5.68 8.45
C TYR A 151 5.71 -6.82 7.50
N TRP A 152 5.70 -6.52 6.20
CA TRP A 152 6.10 -7.42 5.15
C TRP A 152 7.10 -6.73 4.23
N ASN A 153 8.15 -7.44 3.85
CA ASN A 153 9.06 -7.05 2.79
C ASN A 153 9.57 -8.29 2.02
N ASP A 154 10.26 -8.08 0.90
CA ASP A 154 10.75 -9.19 0.07
C ASP A 154 11.84 -10.05 0.76
N ALA A 155 12.59 -9.50 1.71
CA ALA A 155 13.71 -10.16 2.36
C ALA A 155 13.25 -11.05 3.54
N ASP A 156 12.56 -10.44 4.50
CA ASP A 156 12.14 -11.03 5.77
C ASP A 156 10.78 -11.75 5.66
N LYS A 157 10.06 -11.55 4.54
CA LYS A 157 8.65 -11.96 4.39
C LYS A 157 7.80 -11.28 5.47
N LEU A 158 6.80 -11.99 6.01
CA LEU A 158 5.94 -11.47 7.06
C LEU A 158 6.66 -11.57 8.42
N VAL A 159 6.85 -10.43 9.08
CA VAL A 159 7.35 -10.34 10.45
C VAL A 159 6.26 -9.74 11.33
N LEU A 160 5.81 -10.50 12.32
CA LEU A 160 4.80 -10.04 13.28
C LEU A 160 5.49 -9.25 14.40
N ILE A 161 4.92 -8.10 14.73
CA ILE A 161 5.34 -7.32 15.89
C ILE A 161 4.58 -7.87 17.08
N GLN A 162 5.27 -8.57 17.98
CA GLN A 162 4.71 -8.97 19.28
C GLN A 162 4.59 -7.74 20.18
N ASP A 163 3.59 -6.90 19.92
CA ASP A 163 3.19 -5.90 20.91
C ASP A 163 2.27 -6.56 21.94
N SER A 164 2.87 -7.03 23.03
CA SER A 164 2.47 -6.63 24.39
C SER A 164 3.33 -7.37 25.43
N PRO A 165 3.71 -6.75 26.57
CA PRO A 165 3.50 -7.48 27.82
C PRO A 165 2.00 -7.71 27.85
N LEU A 166 1.60 -8.91 27.44
CA LEU A 166 0.25 -9.43 27.44
C LEU A 166 -0.64 -8.55 28.32
N HIS A 167 -1.56 -7.79 27.73
CA HIS A 167 -2.74 -7.44 28.51
C HIS A 167 -3.21 -8.78 29.08
N PRO A 168 -3.47 -8.93 30.39
CA PRO A 168 -3.72 -10.25 30.98
C PRO A 168 -4.81 -11.07 30.26
N ASN A 169 -5.62 -10.41 29.41
CA ASN A 169 -6.65 -11.02 28.58
C ASN A 169 -6.19 -11.48 27.17
N ASP A 170 -5.03 -11.08 26.67
CA ASP A 170 -4.52 -11.46 25.34
C ASP A 170 -3.64 -12.74 25.38
N THR A 171 -3.31 -13.26 26.57
CA THR A 171 -2.96 -14.68 26.75
C THR A 171 -4.23 -15.50 26.81
N SER A 172 -4.77 -15.87 25.66
CA SER A 172 -5.71 -16.99 25.61
C SER A 172 -5.57 -17.71 24.27
N GLY A 173 -4.46 -18.44 24.17
CA GLY A 173 -4.20 -19.34 23.05
C GLY A 173 -5.27 -20.41 22.85
N ILE A 174 -6.20 -20.63 23.80
CA ILE A 174 -7.36 -21.53 23.71
C ILE A 174 -8.35 -21.30 24.88
N GLU A 175 -7.92 -20.71 26.00
CA GLU A 175 -8.76 -20.60 27.20
C GLU A 175 -9.92 -19.60 27.01
N ASN A 176 -11.14 -20.00 27.37
CA ASN A 176 -12.37 -19.19 27.33
C ASN A 176 -12.86 -18.76 25.93
N ARG A 177 -12.61 -19.54 24.87
CA ARG A 177 -13.30 -19.35 23.59
C ARG A 177 -14.67 -20.02 23.58
N THR A 178 -15.71 -19.23 23.33
CA THR A 178 -17.06 -19.75 23.03
C THR A 178 -17.03 -20.53 21.73
N VAL A 179 -17.29 -21.83 21.79
CA VAL A 179 -17.42 -22.69 20.60
C VAL A 179 -18.90 -22.79 20.23
N VAL A 180 -19.23 -22.42 19.00
CA VAL A 180 -20.58 -22.63 18.46
C VAL A 180 -20.71 -24.09 18.02
N VAL A 181 -21.56 -24.86 18.71
CA VAL A 181 -21.83 -26.27 18.39
C VAL A 181 -23.18 -26.37 17.68
N THR A 182 -23.19 -26.87 16.45
CA THR A 182 -24.41 -27.13 15.69
C THR A 182 -24.71 -28.63 15.69
N THR A 183 -25.95 -29.00 16.04
CA THR A 183 -26.44 -30.38 16.00
C THR A 183 -27.79 -30.44 15.28
N ILE A 184 -28.17 -31.63 14.80
CA ILE A 184 -29.46 -31.88 14.13
C ILE A 184 -30.31 -32.79 15.00
N MET A 185 -31.59 -32.45 15.19
CA MET A 185 -32.54 -33.37 15.81
C MET A 185 -33.10 -34.33 14.75
N PRO A 186 -33.06 -35.66 14.96
CA PRO A 186 -33.70 -36.59 14.04
C PRO A 186 -35.22 -36.40 14.09
N LEU A 187 -35.83 -36.24 12.90
CA LEU A 187 -37.28 -36.29 12.72
C LEU A 187 -37.78 -37.66 13.14
N MET A 188 -38.33 -37.77 14.36
CA MET A 188 -39.12 -38.94 14.74
C MET A 188 -40.39 -38.93 13.90
N ARG A 189 -40.43 -39.80 12.87
CA ARG A 189 -41.68 -40.12 12.17
C ARG A 189 -42.64 -40.67 13.22
N ASN A 190 -43.70 -39.91 13.52
CA ASN A 190 -44.85 -40.44 14.25
C ASN A 190 -45.31 -41.71 13.50
N PRO A 191 -45.31 -42.90 14.12
CA PRO A 191 -45.98 -44.03 13.53
C PRO A 191 -47.47 -43.70 13.57
N ILE A 192 -47.99 -43.26 12.43
CA ILE A 192 -49.42 -43.19 12.16
C ILE A 192 -49.99 -44.54 12.56
N LEU A 193 -50.96 -44.52 13.47
CA LEU A 193 -51.81 -45.64 13.85
C LEU A 193 -52.18 -46.44 12.58
N ARG A 194 -51.57 -47.61 12.40
CA ARG A 194 -52.10 -48.63 11.51
C ARG A 194 -53.15 -49.39 12.33
N ASN A 195 -54.42 -49.10 12.06
CA ASN A 195 -55.51 -50.04 12.31
C ASN A 195 -55.31 -51.28 11.42
#